data_AF-A0A938WWZ1-F1
#
_entry.id   AF-A0A938WWZ1-F1
#
_cell.length_a   1.000
_cell.length_b   1.000
_cell.length_c   1.000
_cell.angle_alpha   90.00
_cell.angle_beta   90.00
_cell.angle_gamma   90.00
#
_symmetry.space_group_name_H-M   'P 1'
#
loop_
_entity.id
_entity.type
_entity.pdbx_description
1 polymer ?
#
loop_
_entity_poly.entity_id
_entity_poly.type
_entity_poly.pdbx_seq_one_letter_code
_entity_poly.pdbx_strand_id
1 'polypeptide(L)' 'MPFEDVHRYDDIIGLPHHVSRRHPPMSRRNRAAQFMPFAALTGYDAVIARTARQVEQAVERADAPSADVMDGA' A
#
# COMPACT_ATOMS: atom_id res chain seq x y z
N MET A 1 -15.43 -28.44 -22.20
CA MET A 1 -14.03 -28.22 -22.64
C MET A 1 -13.15 -29.08 -21.75
N PRO A 2 -12.64 -30.23 -22.22
CA PRO A 2 -11.67 -30.97 -21.43
C PRO A 2 -10.40 -30.13 -21.33
N PHE A 3 -9.79 -30.06 -20.15
CA PHE A 3 -8.49 -29.40 -19.97
C PHE A 3 -7.46 -30.19 -20.77
N GLU A 4 -6.99 -29.60 -21.87
CA GLU A 4 -6.03 -30.20 -22.80
C GLU A 4 -4.75 -30.65 -22.08
N ASP A 5 -4.15 -31.72 -22.59
CA ASP A 5 -3.02 -32.50 -22.07
C ASP A 5 -2.11 -31.80 -21.05
N VAL A 6 -2.15 -32.33 -19.83
CA VAL A 6 -1.24 -31.98 -18.71
C VAL A 6 0.24 -32.17 -19.04
N HIS A 7 0.57 -32.89 -20.12
CA HIS A 7 1.94 -33.25 -20.51
C HIS A 7 2.52 -32.41 -21.66
N ARG A 8 1.79 -31.39 -22.17
CA ARG A 8 2.18 -30.60 -23.34
C ARG A 8 3.53 -29.88 -23.23
N TYR A 9 4.05 -29.71 -22.01
CA TYR A 9 5.25 -28.93 -21.73
C TYR A 9 6.26 -29.67 -20.83
N ASP A 10 6.13 -30.99 -20.69
CA ASP A 10 7.02 -31.82 -19.85
C ASP A 10 8.50 -31.75 -20.30
N ASP A 11 8.73 -31.46 -21.58
CA ASP A 11 10.04 -31.30 -22.19
C ASP A 11 10.75 -29.98 -21.82
N ILE A 12 10.00 -28.97 -21.38
CA ILE A 12 10.55 -27.64 -21.05
C ILE A 12 10.48 -27.27 -19.57
N ILE A 13 9.72 -28.00 -18.74
CA ILE A 13 9.46 -27.65 -17.33
C ILE A 13 10.72 -27.65 -16.45
N GLY A 14 11.71 -28.48 -16.77
CA GLY A 14 12.96 -28.63 -16.01
C GLY A 14 14.16 -27.89 -16.59
N LEU A 15 13.98 -27.14 -17.69
CA LEU A 15 15.10 -26.46 -18.34
C LEU A 15 15.67 -25.34 -17.45
N PRO A 16 16.99 -25.11 -17.47
CA PRO A 16 17.59 -24.02 -16.74
C PRO A 16 16.98 -22.69 -17.20
N HIS A 17 16.69 -21.81 -16.24
CA HIS A 17 16.17 -20.50 -16.57
C HIS A 17 17.21 -19.71 -17.36
N HIS A 18 16.79 -19.11 -18.48
CA HIS A 18 17.67 -18.26 -19.26
C HIS A 18 18.14 -17.05 -18.43
N VAL A 19 19.45 -16.81 -18.42
CA VAL A 19 20.04 -15.61 -17.83
C VAL A 19 20.78 -14.85 -18.92
N SER A 20 20.39 -13.59 -19.12
CA SER A 20 21.03 -12.72 -20.10
C SER A 20 22.49 -12.45 -19.71
N ARG A 21 23.40 -12.67 -20.66
CA ARG A 21 24.84 -12.37 -20.50
C ARG A 21 25.12 -10.86 -20.56
N ARG A 22 24.29 -10.11 -21.29
CA ARG A 22 24.46 -8.67 -21.52
C ARG A 22 23.76 -7.83 -20.46
N HIS A 23 22.60 -8.29 -19.98
CA HIS A 23 21.78 -7.58 -19.00
C HIS A 23 21.54 -8.48 -17.79
N PRO A 24 22.50 -8.53 -16.84
CA PRO A 24 22.35 -9.31 -15.62
C PRO A 24 21.08 -8.90 -14.85
N PRO A 25 20.39 -9.86 -14.20
CA PRO A 25 19.20 -9.56 -13.41
C PRO A 25 19.57 -8.67 -12.21
N MET A 26 18.67 -7.76 -11.83
CA MET A 26 18.86 -6.95 -10.63
C MET A 26 18.86 -7.80 -9.37
N SER A 27 19.74 -7.46 -8.41
CA SER A 27 19.73 -8.04 -7.08
C SER A 27 18.38 -7.81 -6.37
N ARG A 28 18.02 -8.69 -5.42
CA ARG A 28 16.77 -8.54 -4.64
C ARG A 28 16.66 -7.17 -3.96
N ARG A 29 17.79 -6.64 -3.45
CA ARG A 29 17.85 -5.32 -2.82
C ARG A 29 17.57 -4.19 -3.81
N ASN A 30 18.18 -4.23 -4.99
CA ASN A 30 17.96 -3.20 -6.02
C ASN A 30 16.54 -3.26 -6.57
N ARG A 31 15.93 -4.47 -6.64
CA ARG A 31 14.50 -4.60 -6.94
C ARG A 31 13.63 -3.95 -5.87
N ALA A 32 13.92 -4.16 -4.59
CA ALA A 32 13.19 -3.51 -3.48
C ALA A 32 13.34 -1.98 -3.51
N ALA A 33 14.49 -1.48 -3.96
CA ALA A 33 14.75 -0.05 -4.06
C ALA A 33 13.79 0.70 -5.00
N GLN A 34 13.23 0.03 -6.02
CA GLN A 34 12.22 0.62 -6.90
C GLN A 34 10.94 0.98 -6.14
N PHE A 35 10.68 0.32 -5.01
CA PHE A 35 9.55 0.56 -4.12
C PHE A 35 9.93 1.42 -2.90
N MET A 36 11.07 2.12 -2.94
CA MET A 36 11.48 3.08 -1.91
C MET A 36 10.84 4.48 -1.92
N PRO A 37 10.03 4.98 -2.88
CA PRO A 37 9.63 6.39 -2.90
C PRO A 37 8.80 6.82 -1.68
N PHE A 38 8.29 5.89 -0.87
CA PHE A 38 7.60 6.18 0.39
C PHE A 38 8.41 5.83 1.64
N ALA A 39 9.68 5.44 1.50
CA ALA A 39 10.55 5.16 2.64
C ALA A 39 10.77 6.41 3.52
N ALA A 40 10.73 7.62 2.94
CA ALA A 40 10.80 8.85 3.71
C ALA A 40 9.57 9.09 4.63
N LEU A 41 8.45 8.40 4.39
CA LEU A 41 7.26 8.48 5.24
C LEU A 41 7.33 7.56 6.47
N THR A 42 8.33 6.68 6.58
CA THR A 42 8.52 5.91 7.82
C THR A 42 8.81 6.87 8.96
N GLY A 43 7.96 6.90 9.99
CA GLY A 43 8.03 7.84 11.11
C GLY A 43 7.01 8.99 11.06
N TYR A 44 6.19 9.11 10.00
CA TYR A 44 5.07 10.07 9.96
C TYR A 44 3.83 9.59 10.73
N ASP A 45 3.85 8.39 11.31
CA ASP A 45 2.71 7.79 12.03
C ASP A 45 2.18 8.71 13.14
N ALA A 46 3.07 9.38 13.87
CA ALA A 46 2.69 10.31 14.94
C ALA A 46 1.97 11.56 14.40
N VAL A 47 2.38 12.05 13.23
CA VAL A 47 1.76 13.20 12.57
C VAL A 47 0.38 12.81 12.04
N ILE A 48 0.25 11.65 11.42
CA ILE A 48 -1.02 11.10 10.93
C ILE A 48 -2.00 10.93 12.09
N ALA A 49 -1.58 10.30 13.19
CA ALA A 49 -2.42 10.09 14.37
C ALA A 49 -2.85 11.41 15.03
N ARG A 50 -1.97 12.42 15.07
CA ARG A 50 -2.33 13.75 15.58
C ARG A 50 -3.40 14.40 14.72
N THR A 51 -3.22 14.40 13.40
CA THR A 51 -4.18 15.00 12.47
C THR A 51 -5.53 14.31 12.55
N ALA A 52 -5.57 12.97 12.64
CA ALA A 52 -6.81 12.21 12.82
C ALA A 52 -7.62 12.67 14.04
N ARG A 53 -6.98 12.80 15.21
CA ARG A 53 -7.65 13.30 16.43
C ARG A 53 -8.19 14.72 16.29
N GLN A 54 -7.46 15.60 15.62
CA GLN A 54 -7.92 16.98 15.40
C GLN A 54 -9.15 17.01 14.49
N VAL A 55 -9.21 16.14 13.49
CA VAL A 55 -10.37 16.00 12.61
C VAL A 55 -11.57 15.44 13.38
N GLU A 56 -11.40 14.40 14.19
CA GLU A 56 -12.47 13.86 15.05
C GLU A 56 -13.06 14.94 15.96
N GLN A 57 -12.21 15.70 16.67
CA GLN A 57 -12.67 16.79 17.54
C GLN A 57 -13.40 17.90 16.77
N ALA A 58 -12.96 18.21 15.55
CA ALA A 58 -13.62 19.21 14.72
C ALA A 58 -15.00 18.75 14.24
N VAL A 59 -15.14 17.46 13.90
CA VAL A 59 -16.41 16.83 13.52
C VAL A 59 -17.36 16.82 14.72
N GLU A 60 -16.91 16.33 15.89
CA GLU A 60 -17.71 16.33 17.12
C GLU A 60 -18.21 17.74 17.48
N ARG A 61 -17.37 18.76 17.32
CA ARG A 61 -17.75 20.17 17.56
C ARG A 61 -18.75 20.69 16.53
N ALA A 62 -18.66 20.24 15.28
CA ALA A 62 -19.60 20.62 14.23
C ALA A 62 -20.96 19.94 14.40
N ASP A 63 -20.97 18.71 14.92
CA ASP A 63 -22.17 17.93 15.20
C ASP A 63 -22.79 18.28 16.57
N ALA A 64 -22.09 19.04 17.42
CA ALA A 64 -22.62 19.54 18.67
C ALA A 64 -23.76 20.54 18.41
N PRO A 65 -24.96 20.36 19.02
CA PRO A 65 -26.05 21.30 18.85
C PRO A 65 -25.63 22.67 19.39
N SER A 66 -25.84 23.72 18.58
CA SER A 66 -25.60 25.10 18.99
C SER A 66 -26.37 25.40 20.28
N ALA A 67 -25.65 25.65 21.37
CA ALA A 67 -26.20 25.91 22.70
C ALA A 67 -26.82 27.32 22.84
N ASP A 68 -27.46 27.82 21.78
CA ASP A 68 -28.21 29.08 21.77
C ASP A 68 -29.70 28.76 21.57
N VAL A 69 -30.31 28.17 22.59
CA VAL A 69 -31.77 28.20 22.74
C VAL A 69 -32.07 28.55 24.20
N MET A 70 -32.64 29.76 24.34
CA MET A 70 -33.31 30.36 25.51
C MET A 70 -32.46 31.16 26.51
N ASP A 71 -32.51 32.49 26.36
CA ASP A 71 -33.01 33.30 27.47
C ASP A 71 -34.09 34.26 26.95
N GLY A 72 -35.28 34.11 27.51
CA GLY A 72 -36.49 34.81 27.13
C GLY A 72 -37.43 34.77 28.33
N ALA A 73 -37.30 35.77 29.20
CA ALA A 73 -38.26 36.16 30.22
C ALA A 73 -38.04 37.63 30.59
#